data_AF-A0A8S0PLU3-F1
#
_entry.id   AF-A0A8S0PLU3-F1
#
_cell.length_a   1.000
_cell.length_b   1.000
_cell.length_c   1.000
_cell.angle_alpha   90.00
_cell.angle_beta   90.00
_cell.angle_gamma   90.00
#
_symmetry.space_group_name_H-M   'P 1'
#
loop_
_entity.id
_entity.type
_entity.pdbx_description
1 polymer ?
#
loop_
_entity_poly.entity_id
_entity_poly.type
_entity_poly.pdbx_seq_one_letter_code
_entity_poly.pdbx_strand_id
1 'polypeptide(L)' 'MTTAVVPIKDEEVVLGQYEGYRDDPTVPDNSNTPTFATMVLRIHNERWEGIPFILKFIHSILKASYIKLIPKRCVQG' A
#
# COMPACT_ATOMS: atom_id res chain seq x y z
N MET A 1 5.97 18.00 -9.03
CA MET A 1 6.25 17.11 -7.88
C MET A 1 5.73 15.67 -8.10
N THR A 2 4.78 15.41 -8.98
CA THR A 2 4.23 14.05 -9.24
C THR A 2 4.97 13.25 -10.32
N THR A 3 5.81 13.90 -11.14
CA THR A 3 6.53 13.23 -12.25
C THR A 3 7.60 12.23 -11.81
N ALA A 4 8.03 12.28 -10.56
CA ALA A 4 9.02 11.35 -10.01
C ALA A 4 8.38 10.03 -9.53
N VAL A 5 7.06 9.95 -9.43
CA VAL A 5 6.40 8.71 -9.02
C VAL A 5 6.26 7.79 -10.23
N VAL A 6 6.91 6.64 -10.15
CA VAL A 6 6.82 5.62 -11.21
C VAL A 6 5.43 4.97 -11.16
N PRO A 7 4.78 4.70 -12.32
CA PRO A 7 3.55 3.92 -12.35
C PRO A 7 3.72 2.58 -11.62
N ILE A 8 2.75 2.26 -10.76
CA ILE A 8 2.76 1.03 -9.97
C ILE A 8 2.39 -0.13 -10.89
N LYS A 9 3.15 -1.23 -10.81
CA LYS A 9 2.84 -2.46 -11.55
C LYS A 9 1.89 -3.35 -10.74
N ASP A 10 1.11 -4.17 -11.43
CA ASP A 10 0.13 -5.04 -10.78
C ASP A 10 0.79 -6.02 -9.80
N GLU A 11 2.03 -6.48 -10.08
CA GLU A 11 2.76 -7.38 -9.19
C GLU A 11 3.28 -6.68 -7.92
N GLU A 12 3.30 -5.35 -7.90
CA GLU A 12 3.67 -4.53 -6.75
C GLU A 12 2.47 -4.14 -5.89
N VAL A 13 1.27 -4.66 -6.20
CA VAL A 13 0.03 -4.41 -5.47
C VAL A 13 -0.58 -5.71 -4.95
N VAL A 14 -1.03 -5.69 -3.70
CA VAL A 14 -1.89 -6.73 -3.14
C VAL A 14 -3.16 -6.06 -2.65
N LEU A 15 -4.29 -6.53 -3.15
CA LEU A 15 -5.62 -6.10 -2.74
C LEU A 15 -6.29 -7.21 -1.93
N GLY A 16 -7.14 -6.81 -0.99
CA GLY A 16 -7.94 -7.73 -0.20
C GLY A 16 -9.32 -7.15 0.09
N GLN A 17 -10.26 -8.04 0.37
CA GLN A 17 -11.58 -7.70 0.85
C GLN A 17 -11.83 -8.50 2.14
N TYR A 18 -12.28 -7.85 3.20
CA TYR A 18 -12.54 -8.53 4.47
C TYR A 18 -13.79 -9.42 4.36
N GLU A 19 -13.83 -10.51 5.13
CA GLU A 19 -14.97 -11.43 5.18
C GLU A 19 -16.21 -10.73 5.76
N GLY A 20 -17.33 -10.84 5.05
CA GLY A 20 -18.58 -10.19 5.41
C GLY A 20 -18.80 -8.79 4.85
N TYR A 21 -17.87 -8.24 4.06
CA TYR A 21 -18.10 -6.97 3.34
C TYR A 21 -19.32 -7.04 2.41
N ARG A 22 -19.57 -8.22 1.81
CA ARG A 22 -20.72 -8.48 0.94
C ARG A 22 -21.99 -8.85 1.70
N ASP A 23 -21.92 -9.01 3.02
CA ASP A 23 -23.10 -9.28 3.84
C ASP A 23 -23.91 -8.00 4.10
N ASP A 24 -23.32 -6.82 3.85
CA ASP A 24 -24.02 -5.55 3.87
C ASP A 24 -24.99 -5.46 2.68
N PRO A 25 -26.31 -5.29 2.91
CA PRO A 25 -27.32 -5.28 1.84
C PRO A 25 -27.17 -4.13 0.84
N THR A 26 -26.33 -3.13 1.14
CA THR A 26 -26.02 -2.02 0.22
C THR A 26 -24.86 -2.36 -0.74
N VAL A 27 -24.15 -3.46 -0.51
CA VAL A 27 -23.03 -3.92 -1.32
C VAL A 27 -23.48 -5.01 -2.29
N PRO A 28 -23.15 -4.92 -3.59
CA PRO A 28 -23.46 -5.99 -4.55
C PRO A 28 -22.79 -7.32 -4.21
N ASP A 29 -23.51 -8.44 -4.39
CA ASP A 29 -23.00 -9.81 -4.14
C ASP A 29 -21.73 -10.16 -4.94
N ASN A 30 -21.51 -9.51 -6.08
CA ASN A 30 -20.32 -9.69 -6.93
C ASN A 30 -19.30 -8.55 -6.78
N SER A 31 -19.43 -7.71 -5.75
CA SER A 31 -18.57 -6.55 -5.52
C SER A 31 -17.10 -6.94 -5.45
N ASN A 32 -16.26 -6.32 -6.29
CA ASN A 32 -14.81 -6.49 -6.28
C ASN A 32 -14.08 -5.31 -5.62
N THR A 33 -14.79 -4.51 -4.81
CA THR A 33 -14.21 -3.35 -4.14
C THR A 33 -13.20 -3.81 -3.08
N PRO A 34 -11.92 -3.40 -3.17
CA PRO A 34 -10.93 -3.74 -2.16
C PRO A 34 -11.17 -2.93 -0.88
N THR A 35 -11.14 -3.59 0.27
CA THR A 35 -11.18 -2.96 1.61
C THR A 35 -9.80 -2.92 2.27
N PHE A 36 -8.82 -3.58 1.65
CA PHE A 36 -7.42 -3.61 2.03
C PHE A 36 -6.56 -3.42 0.78
N ALA A 37 -5.48 -2.64 0.91
CA ALA A 37 -4.47 -2.52 -0.12
C ALA A 37 -3.08 -2.39 0.49
N THR A 38 -2.09 -3.09 -0.08
CA THR A 38 -0.69 -2.74 0.08
C THR A 38 -0.03 -2.59 -1.28
N MET A 39 0.87 -1.62 -1.40
CA MET A 39 1.57 -1.35 -2.65
C MET A 39 3.00 -0.89 -2.40
N VAL A 40 3.87 -1.16 -3.37
CA VAL A 40 5.21 -0.58 -3.42
C VAL A 40 5.19 0.65 -4.30
N LEU A 41 5.51 1.80 -3.72
CA LEU A 41 5.70 3.05 -4.44
C LEU A 41 7.20 3.28 -4.67
N ARG A 42 7.56 3.66 -5.90
CA ARG A 42 8.93 4.00 -6.27
C ARG A 42 9.00 5.47 -6.68
N ILE A 43 9.98 6.17 -6.12
CA ILE A 43 10.24 7.57 -6.40
C ILE A 43 11.57 7.65 -7.16
N HIS A 44 11.51 8.01 -8.43
CA HIS A 44 12.67 8.17 -9.29
C HIS A 44 13.26 9.57 -9.15
N ASN A 45 14.14 9.73 -8.17
CA ASN A 45 15.00 10.90 -8.01
C ASN A 45 16.24 10.53 -7.19
N GLU A 46 17.25 11.41 -7.19
CA GLU A 46 18.53 11.19 -6.52
C GLU A 46 18.39 10.79 -5.05
N ARG A 47 17.44 11.40 -4.32
CA ARG A 47 17.28 11.19 -2.88
C ARG A 47 16.73 9.81 -2.53
N TRP A 48 15.85 9.26 -3.37
CA TRP A 48 15.07 8.05 -3.06
C TRP A 48 15.33 6.89 -4.02
N GLU A 49 16.33 7.02 -4.90
CA GLU A 49 16.71 5.98 -5.83
C GLU A 49 16.99 4.65 -5.10
N GLY A 50 16.33 3.59 -5.55
CA GLY A 50 16.43 2.25 -4.97
C GLY A 50 15.76 2.05 -3.61
N ILE A 51 15.03 3.03 -3.06
CA ILE A 51 14.30 2.90 -1.78
C ILE A 51 12.80 2.62 -2.05
N PRO A 52 12.27 1.45 -1.66
CA PRO A 52 10.85 1.16 -1.80
C PRO A 52 10.02 1.82 -0.68
N PHE A 53 8.91 2.46 -1.05
CA PHE A 53 7.93 2.97 -0.09
C PHE A 53 6.76 1.99 -0.02
N ILE A 54 6.61 1.29 1.10
CA ILE A 54 5.50 0.37 1.31
C ILE A 54 4.31 1.13 1.88
N LEU A 55 3.23 1.24 1.10
CA LEU A 55 1.97 1.80 1.56
C LEU A 55 1.03 0.67 1.98
N LYS A 56 0.30 0.87 3.07
CA LYS A 56 -0.69 -0.07 3.61
C LYS A 56 -1.92 0.69 4.04
N PHE A 57 -3.07 0.28 3.53
CA PHE A 57 -4.36 0.89 3.82
C PHE A 57 -5.37 -0.20 4.14
N ILE A 58 -6.18 0.05 5.16
CA ILE A 58 -7.26 -0.85 5.58
C ILE A 58 -8.46 0.02 5.91
N HIS A 59 -9.61 -0.32 5.36
CA HIS A 59 -10.87 0.21 5.85
C HIS A 59 -11.21 -0.50 7.16
N SER A 60 -10.91 0.15 8.28
CA SER A 60 -11.18 -0.37 9.61
C SER A 60 -11.77 0.73 10.51
N ILE A 61 -12.61 0.30 11.45
CA ILE A 61 -13.11 1.13 12.55
C ILE A 61 -11.98 1.67 13.44
N LEU A 62 -10.88 0.93 13.55
CA LEU A 62 -9.69 1.39 14.25
C LEU A 62 -8.89 2.33 13.35
N LYS A 63 -8.85 3.62 13.73
CA LYS A 63 -8.08 4.64 13.01
C LYS A 63 -6.67 4.72 13.60
N ALA A 64 -5.72 4.16 12.88
CA ALA A 64 -4.30 4.33 13.16
C ALA A 64 -3.55 4.69 11.88
N SER A 65 -2.66 5.66 11.97
CA SER A 65 -1.70 6.00 10.91
C SER A 65 -0.32 6.08 11.54
N TYR A 66 0.68 5.52 10.87
CA TYR A 66 2.07 5.62 11.29
C TYR A 66 2.99 5.57 10.09
N ILE A 67 4.20 6.11 10.28
CA ILE A 67 5.30 6.00 9.33
C ILE A 67 6.40 5.21 10.05
N LYS A 68 6.87 4.12 9.44
CA LYS A 68 7.99 3.33 9.94
C LYS A 68 9.16 3.45 8.98
N LEU A 69 10.25 4.03 9.44
CA LEU A 69 11.52 4.10 8.70
C LEU A 69 12.36 2.88 9.05
N ILE A 70 12.84 2.16 8.04
CA ILE A 70 13.72 1.01 8.21
C ILE A 70 15.11 1.42 7.69
N PRO A 71 16.07 1.74 8.58
CA PRO A 71 17.43 2.07 8.15
C PRO A 71 18.10 0.82 7.56
N LYS A 72 18.95 1.02 6.53
CA LYS A 72 19.83 -0.05 6.06
C LYS A 72 20.73 -0.47 7.22
N ARG A 73 20.94 -1.79 7.40
CA ARG A 73 21.96 -2.26 8.34
C ARG A 73 23.30 -1.67 7.91
N CYS A 74 23.96 -0.97 8.82
CA CYS A 74 25.37 -0.67 8.69
C CYS A 74 26.10 -2.01 8.86
N VAL A 75 26.67 -2.55 7.78
CA VAL A 75 27.61 -3.66 7.90
C VAL A 75 28.90 -2.99 8.39
N GLN A 76 29.15 -3.05 9.70
CA GLN A 76 30.41 -2.60 10.25
C GLN A 76 31.50 -3.55 9.72
N GLY A 77 32.35 -3.02 8.84
CA GLY A 77 33.65 -3.61 8.53
C GLY A 77 34.65 -3.30 9.62
#